data_AF-A0A961GD77-F1
#
_entry.id   AF-A0A961GD77-F1
#
_cell.length_a   1.000
_cell.length_b   1.000
_cell.length_c   1.000
_cell.angle_alpha   90.00
_cell.angle_beta   90.00
_cell.angle_gamma   90.00
#
_symmetry.space_group_name_H-M   'P 1'
#
loop_
_entity.id
_entity.type
_entity.pdbx_description
1 polymer ?
#
loop_
_entity_poly.entity_id
_entity_poly.type
_entity_poly.pdbx_seq_one_letter_code
_entity_poly.pdbx_strand_id
1 'polypeptide(L)' 'LAGRDPHHLVEAQFKALARALRAAVALDPRVSGVPSAKGSL' A
#
# COMPACT_ATOMS: atom_id res chain seq x y z
N LEU A 1 0.50 14.34 -9.70
CA LEU A 1 0.05 14.57 -8.30
C LEU A 1 -1.02 15.65 -8.16
N ALA A 2 -1.53 16.27 -9.24
CA ALA A 2 -2.49 17.36 -9.13
C ALA A 2 -3.83 17.02 -9.80
N GLY A 3 -4.89 17.62 -9.26
CA GLY A 3 -6.27 17.60 -9.75
C GLY A 3 -6.98 18.84 -9.22
N ARG A 4 -8.04 19.30 -9.90
CA ARG A 4 -8.78 20.52 -9.52
C ARG A 4 -10.13 20.22 -8.86
N ASP A 5 -10.64 19.02 -9.07
CA ASP A 5 -11.90 18.56 -8.51
C ASP A 5 -11.65 17.82 -7.18
N PRO A 6 -12.21 18.29 -6.04
CA PRO A 6 -12.03 17.64 -4.75
C PRO A 6 -12.51 16.19 -4.69
N HIS A 7 -13.60 15.86 -5.41
CA HIS A 7 -14.15 14.50 -5.43
C HIS A 7 -13.14 13.51 -6.05
N HIS A 8 -12.64 13.81 -7.24
CA HIS A 8 -11.63 12.99 -7.91
C HIS A 8 -10.29 12.95 -7.15
N LEU A 9 -9.91 14.02 -6.46
CA LEU A 9 -8.70 14.01 -5.62
C LEU A 9 -8.81 13.01 -4.47
N VAL A 10 -9.94 12.98 -3.76
CA VAL A 10 -10.17 12.01 -2.68
C VAL A 10 -10.27 10.59 -3.25
N GLU A 11 -11.03 10.39 -4.31
CA GLU A 11 -11.16 9.10 -4.98
C GLU A 11 -9.80 8.54 -5.43
N ALA A 12 -8.95 9.39 -6.02
CA ALA A 12 -7.61 9.00 -6.45
C ALA A 12 -6.72 8.58 -5.27
N GLN A 13 -6.80 9.27 -4.13
CA GLN A 13 -6.06 8.92 -2.91
C GLN A 13 -6.50 7.54 -2.37
N PHE A 14 -7.80 7.31 -2.24
CA PHE A 14 -8.31 6.02 -1.77
C PHE A 14 -7.98 4.87 -2.73
N LYS A 15 -8.07 5.10 -4.04
CA LYS A 15 -7.65 4.11 -5.05
C LYS A 15 -6.15 3.80 -4.97
N ALA A 16 -5.32 4.81 -4.74
CA ALA A 16 -3.89 4.63 -4.57
C ALA A 16 -3.57 3.83 -3.29
N LEU A 17 -4.20 4.20 -2.18
CA LEU A 17 -4.07 3.47 -0.91
C LEU A 17 -4.50 2.01 -1.05
N ALA A 18 -5.65 1.74 -1.68
CA ALA A 18 -6.15 0.38 -1.87
C ALA A 18 -5.16 -0.49 -2.65
N ARG A 19 -4.55 0.05 -3.72
CA ARG A 19 -3.53 -0.68 -4.50
C ARG A 19 -2.25 -0.91 -3.71
N ALA A 20 -1.77 0.11 -3.01
CA ALA A 20 -0.56 0.01 -2.20
C ALA A 20 -0.73 -0.99 -1.05
N LEU A 21 -1.86 -0.92 -0.34
CA LEU A 21 -2.19 -1.85 0.74
C LEU A 21 -2.30 -3.28 0.22
N ARG A 22 -3.01 -3.50 -0.90
CA ARG A 22 -3.11 -4.82 -1.54
C ARG A 22 -1.74 -5.43 -1.84
N ALA A 23 -0.80 -4.62 -2.33
CA ALA A 23 0.56 -5.09 -2.58
C ALA A 23 1.33 -5.36 -1.28
N ALA A 24 1.22 -4.49 -0.28
CA ALA A 24 1.95 -4.58 0.98
C ALA A 24 1.54 -5.79 1.85
N VAL A 25 0.26 -6.20 1.79
CA VAL A 25 -0.25 -7.33 2.58
C VAL A 25 -0.25 -8.67 1.83
N ALA A 26 0.18 -8.68 0.57
CA ALA A 26 0.26 -9.90 -0.21
C ALA A 26 1.35 -10.82 0.37
N LEU A 27 1.09 -12.14 0.37
CA LEU A 27 2.11 -13.12 0.72
C LEU A 27 3.20 -13.13 -0.36
N ASP A 28 4.44 -12.85 0.04
CA ASP A 28 5.60 -12.99 -0.83
C ASP A 28 6.22 -14.38 -0.63
N PRO A 29 6.20 -15.27 -1.65
CA PRO A 29 6.76 -16.62 -1.53
C PRO A 29 8.29 -16.65 -1.31
N ARG A 30 8.98 -15.50 -1.46
CA ARG A 30 10.42 -15.37 -1.20
C ARG A 30 10.72 -15.03 0.25
N VAL A 31 9.73 -14.57 1.01
CA VAL A 31 9.89 -14.17 2.40
C VAL A 31 9.62 -15.37 3.31
N SER A 32 10.59 -15.67 4.16
CA SER A 32 10.44 -16.61 5.28
C SER A 32 10.59 -15.84 6.59
N GLY A 33 9.67 -16.07 7.53
CA GLY A 33 9.63 -15.36 8.81
C GLY A 33 9.20 -13.90 8.69
N VAL A 34 9.60 -13.07 9.64
CA VAL A 34 9.22 -11.65 9.71
C VAL A 34 10.13 -10.82 8.80
N PRO A 35 9.61 -9.99 7.87
CA PRO A 35 10.41 -9.13 6.99
C PRO A 35 10.95 -7.90 7.74
N SER A 36 11.75 -8.13 8.77
CA SER A 36 12.35 -7.12 9.66
C SER A 36 13.75 -7.55 10.05
N ALA A 37 14.74 -6.66 9.95
CA ALA A 37 16.11 -6.93 10.38
C ALA A 37 16.22 -7.25 11.88
N LYS A 38 15.23 -6.85 12.68
CA LYS A 38 15.13 -7.15 14.12
C LYS A 38 14.40 -8.47 14.41
N GLY A 39 13.77 -9.08 13.40
CA GLY A 39 12.97 -10.30 13.56
C GLY A 39 11.58 -10.11 14.16
N SER A 40 11.13 -8.86 14.38
CA SER A 40 9.79 -8.53 14.93
C SER A 40 9.15 -7.34 14.20
N LEU A 41 7.82 -7.20 14.32
CA LEU A 41 6.99 -6.09 13.85
C LEU A 41 6.37 -5.35 15.05
#